data_AF-A0A9P6CXI0-F1
#
_entry.id   AF-A0A9P6CXI0-F1
#
_cell.length_a   1.000
_cell.length_b   1.000
_cell.length_c   1.000
_cell.angle_alpha   90.00
_cell.angle_beta   90.00
_cell.angle_gamma   90.00
#
_symmetry.space_group_name_H-M   'P 1'
#
loop_
_entity.id
_entity.type
_entity.pdbx_description
1 polymer ?
#
loop_
_entity_poly.entity_id
_entity_poly.type
_entity_poly.pdbx_seq_one_letter_code
_entity_poly.pdbx_strand_id
1 'polypeptide(L)' 'MGHGPVKVDPAIERFNTMREEAYLHFRWTNRTVRTAILGFVVIPATLYYIADKSYQRWNFTGKLKGESLRTHPEQ' A
#
# COMPACT_ATOMS: atom_id res chain seq x y z
N MET A 1 44.99 2.77 -18.59
CA MET A 1 43.54 2.52 -18.67
C MET A 1 42.87 3.71 -18.01
N GLY A 2 42.25 4.58 -18.83
CA GLY A 2 41.85 5.93 -18.44
C GLY A 2 40.70 5.97 -17.45
N HIS A 3 40.70 6.99 -16.59
CA HIS A 3 39.60 7.28 -15.68
C HIS A 3 38.30 7.47 -16.49
N GLY A 4 37.28 6.65 -16.20
CA GLY A 4 35.94 6.86 -16.74
C GLY A 4 35.38 8.22 -16.31
N PRO A 5 34.30 8.71 -16.94
CA PRO A 5 33.75 10.05 -16.69
C PRO A 5 33.27 10.27 -15.25
N VAL A 6 33.10 9.20 -14.47
CA VAL A 6 32.61 9.23 -13.10
C VAL A 6 33.67 8.67 -12.15
N LYS A 7 33.92 9.41 -11.07
CA LYS A 7 34.71 8.92 -9.94
C LYS A 7 33.87 7.93 -9.15
N VAL A 8 34.22 6.64 -9.24
CA VAL A 8 33.54 5.57 -8.51
C VAL A 8 33.89 5.68 -7.03
N ASP A 9 32.89 5.90 -6.19
CA ASP A 9 33.02 5.84 -4.72
C ASP A 9 32.66 4.43 -4.24
N PRO A 10 33.60 3.69 -3.64
CA PRO A 10 33.34 2.35 -3.11
C PRO A 10 32.19 2.30 -2.10
N ALA A 11 31.92 3.39 -1.37
CA ALA A 11 30.83 3.43 -0.40
C ALA A 11 29.46 3.44 -1.10
N ILE A 12 29.33 4.18 -2.21
CA ILE A 12 28.10 4.25 -3.00
C ILE A 12 27.82 2.90 -3.66
N GLU A 13 28.85 2.28 -4.25
CA GLU A 13 28.70 0.96 -4.87
C GLU A 13 28.25 -0.10 -3.87
N ARG A 14 28.85 -0.14 -2.67
CA ARG A 14 28.44 -1.07 -1.60
C ARG A 14 27.02 -0.84 -1.12
N PHE A 15 26.60 0.42 -0.99
CA PHE A 15 25.22 0.73 -0.64
C PHE A 15 24.25 0.27 -1.72
N ASN A 16 24.59 0.50 -2.99
CA ASN A 16 23.81 0.03 -4.12
C ASN A 16 23.67 -1.50 -4.08
N THR A 17 24.78 -2.24 -4.00
CA THR A 17 24.78 -3.69 -3.88
C THR A 17 23.95 -4.18 -2.69
N MET A 18 24.08 -3.56 -1.51
CA MET A 18 23.31 -3.94 -0.32
C MET A 18 21.80 -3.79 -0.53
N ARG A 19 21.32 -2.77 -1.26
CA ARG A 19 19.90 -2.62 -1.57
C ARG A 19 19.42 -3.62 -2.61
N GLU A 20 20.17 -3.77 -3.71
CA GLU A 20 19.79 -4.66 -4.81
C GLU A 20 19.77 -6.14 -4.35
N GLU A 21 20.70 -6.53 -3.47
CA GLU A 21 20.81 -7.88 -2.93
C GLU A 21 20.05 -8.09 -1.61
N ALA A 22 19.29 -7.10 -1.14
CA ALA A 22 18.60 -7.16 0.16
C ALA A 22 17.68 -8.38 0.30
N TYR A 23 17.09 -8.86 -0.80
CA TYR A 23 16.21 -10.02 -0.82
C TYR A 23 16.94 -11.34 -0.54
N LEU A 24 18.24 -11.45 -0.90
CA LEU A 24 19.05 -12.65 -0.66
C LEU A 24 19.28 -12.89 0.84
N HIS A 25 19.34 -11.81 1.61
CA HIS A 25 19.60 -11.84 3.04
C HIS A 25 18.34 -11.65 3.89
N PHE A 26 17.16 -11.62 3.26
CA PHE A 26 15.89 -11.42 3.95
C PHE A 26 15.57 -12.58 4.90
N ARG A 27 14.99 -12.26 6.06
CA ARG A 27 14.56 -13.24 7.06
C ARG A 27 13.17 -12.90 7.58
N TRP A 28 12.34 -13.93 7.73
CA TRP A 28 11.08 -13.82 8.46
C TRP A 28 11.37 -13.72 9.96
N THR A 29 11.07 -12.55 10.52
CA THR A 29 11.14 -12.25 11.94
C THR A 29 9.78 -11.78 12.39
N ASN A 30 9.50 -11.79 13.69
CA ASN A 30 8.23 -11.31 14.21
C ASN A 30 7.89 -9.89 13.75
N ARG A 31 8.91 -9.04 13.56
CA ARG A 31 8.72 -7.68 13.04
C ARG A 31 8.35 -7.68 11.56
N THR A 32 9.11 -8.36 10.70
CA THR A 32 8.87 -8.34 9.24
C THR A 32 7.56 -9.04 8.88
N VAL A 33 7.21 -10.13 9.58
CA VAL A 33 5.92 -10.83 9.43
C VAL A 33 4.76 -9.91 9.80
N ARG A 34 4.84 -9.19 10.93
CA ARG A 34 3.79 -8.22 11.31
C ARG A 34 3.60 -7.14 10.26
N THR A 35 4.69 -6.55 9.77
CA THR A 35 4.62 -5.53 8.73
C THR A 35 4.01 -6.09 7.44
N ALA A 36 4.40 -7.30 7.03
CA ALA A 36 3.84 -7.93 5.84
C ALA A 36 2.34 -8.22 5.97
N ILE A 37 1.90 -8.80 7.10
CA ILE A 37 0.48 -9.10 7.33
C ILE A 37 -0.35 -7.81 7.35
N LEU A 38 0.12 -6.77 8.05
CA LEU A 38 -0.61 -5.50 8.11
C LEU A 38 -0.70 -4.85 6.73
N GLY A 39 0.43 -4.77 6.01
CA GLY A 39 0.51 -4.10 4.71
C GLY A 39 -0.20 -4.82 3.58
N PHE A 40 -0.06 -6.14 3.48
CA PHE A 40 -0.54 -6.91 2.33
C PHE A 40 -1.88 -7.61 2.57
N VAL A 41 -2.29 -7.83 3.82
CA VAL A 41 -3.53 -8.54 4.13
C VAL A 41 -4.52 -7.61 4.80
N VAL A 42 -4.19 -7.06 5.96
CA VAL A 42 -5.15 -6.33 6.79
C VAL A 42 -5.63 -5.05 6.11
N ILE A 43 -4.69 -4.21 5.61
CA ILE A 43 -5.06 -2.95 4.97
C ILE A 43 -5.89 -3.19 3.70
N PRO A 44 -5.46 -4.02 2.73
CA PRO A 44 -6.24 -4.26 1.52
C PRO A 44 -7.60 -4.90 1.80
N ALA A 45 -7.67 -5.89 2.71
CA ALA A 45 -8.93 -6.54 3.05
C ALA A 45 -9.91 -5.58 3.72
N THR A 46 -9.43 -4.72 4.63
CA THR A 46 -10.26 -3.72 5.31
C THR A 46 -10.79 -2.68 4.31
N LEU A 47 -9.93 -2.20 3.41
CA LEU A 47 -10.33 -1.26 2.36
C LEU A 47 -11.39 -1.88 1.44
N TYR A 48 -11.17 -3.12 0.99
CA TYR A 48 -12.12 -3.85 0.16
C TYR A 48 -13.46 -4.02 0.88
N TYR A 49 -13.45 -4.44 2.16
CA TYR A 49 -14.66 -4.62 2.95
C TYR A 49 -15.46 -3.32 3.10
N ILE A 50 -14.79 -2.20 3.39
CA ILE A 50 -15.44 -0.89 3.49
C ILE A 50 -16.00 -0.47 2.13
N ALA A 51 -15.23 -0.67 1.05
CA ALA A 51 -15.67 -0.35 -0.30
C ALA A 51 -16.91 -1.15 -0.68
N ASP A 52 -16.92 -2.46 -0.47
CA ASP A 52 -18.05 -3.35 -0.73
C ASP A 52 -19.30 -2.92 0.04
N LYS A 53 -19.17 -2.64 1.34
CA LYS A 53 -20.30 -2.19 2.19
C LYS A 53 -20.81 -0.79 1.86
N SER A 54 -19.97 0.05 1.28
CA SER A 54 -20.32 1.43 0.91
C SER A 54 -20.74 1.55 -0.55
N TYR A 55 -20.44 0.53 -1.37
CA TYR A 55 -20.70 0.54 -2.79
C TYR A 55 -22.20 0.68 -3.04
N GLN A 56 -22.57 1.70 -3.82
CA GLN A 56 -23.97 2.03 -4.15
C GLN A 56 -24.89 2.23 -2.93
N ARG A 57 -24.35 2.37 -1.72
CA ARG A 57 -25.17 2.56 -0.51
C ARG A 57 -25.79 3.96 -0.44
N TRP A 58 -25.07 4.96 -0.96
CA TRP A 58 -25.42 6.36 -0.81
C TRP A 58 -25.62 7.03 -2.18
N ASN A 59 -26.72 7.76 -2.33
CA ASN A 59 -27.01 8.57 -3.51
C ASN A 59 -27.40 9.98 -3.06
N PHE A 60 -26.55 10.94 -3.42
CA PHE A 60 -26.70 12.36 -3.08
C PHE A 60 -27.32 13.17 -4.23
N THR A 61 -27.51 12.58 -5.40
CA THR A 61 -27.98 13.28 -6.58
C THR A 61 -29.41 13.75 -6.39
N GLY A 62 -29.61 15.07 -6.35
CA GLY A 62 -30.93 15.72 -6.29
C GLY A 62 -31.67 15.61 -4.96
N LYS A 63 -31.01 15.20 -3.86
CA LYS A 63 -31.65 15.01 -2.55
C LYS A 63 -31.93 16.34 -1.83
N LEU A 64 -33.14 16.49 -1.27
CA LEU A 64 -33.55 17.66 -0.48
C LEU A 64 -33.24 17.48 1.02
N LYS A 65 -33.31 18.58 1.78
CA LYS A 65 -33.09 18.56 3.23
C LYS A 65 -34.13 17.67 3.93
N GLY A 66 -33.65 16.66 4.65
CA GLY A 66 -34.49 15.71 5.38
C GLY A 66 -34.80 14.42 4.61
N GLU A 67 -34.42 14.32 3.35
CA GLU A 67 -34.59 13.09 2.57
C GLU A 67 -33.48 12.07 2.85
N SER A 68 -33.84 10.78 2.78
CA SER A 68 -32.88 9.69 2.96
C SER A 68 -31.86 9.66 1.82
N LEU A 69 -30.59 9.64 2.19
CA LEU A 69 -29.43 9.51 1.29
C LEU A 69 -29.15 8.07 0.88
N ARG A 70 -29.88 7.09 1.43
CA ARG A 70 -29.72 5.69 1.06
C ARG A 70 -30.28 5.46 -0.35
N THR A 71 -29.52 4.73 -1.17
CA THR A 71 -29.95 4.38 -2.53
C THR A 71 -31.15 3.42 -2.51
N HIS A 72 -31.18 2.50 -1.56
CA HIS A 72 -32.33 1.65 -1.27
C HIS A 72 -32.89 2.04 0.11
N PRO A 73 -33.86 2.95 0.18
CA PRO A 73 -34.58 3.18 1.42
C PRO A 73 -35.31 1.87 1.80
N GLU A 74 -35.20 1.49 3.08
CA GLU A 74 -35.90 0.34 3.66
C GLU A 74 -37.40 0.43 3.27
N GLN A 75 -38.02 -0.66 2.78
CA GLN A 75 -39.46 -0.72 2.52
C GLN A 75 -40.27 -0.69 3.81
#